data_AF-A0A021VUF5-F1
#
_entry.id   AF-A0A021VUF5-F1
#
_cell.length_a   1.000
_cell.length_b   1.000
_cell.length_c   1.000
_cell.angle_alpha   90.00
_cell.angle_beta   90.00
_cell.angle_gamma   90.00
#
_symmetry.space_group_name_H-M   'P 1'
#
loop_
_entity.id
_entity.type
_entity.pdbx_description
1 polymer ?
#
loop_
_entity_poly.entity_id
_entity_poly.type
_entity_poly.pdbx_seq_one_letter_code
_entity_poly.pdbx_strand_id
1 'polypeptide(L)'
;MTRSVARRGARHRQGAAAVSPARRGPRPAPRAWPVRPARATRGLLTLTLPLALLVACAEDPADAVVVSEGTVRSAADLPEDPDGEVVLTVSGGPDGQRVELTLEQLAALRTVTAELYEPFVDERLEFTGVPLRDLAALVGAGDDGAGLDAVALNEYAVEIPADVTRSDGAFLATLEGGEPIPVEEGGPTRVVLADDHPRARDETLWIWSVATLDVAP
;
A
#
# COMPACT_ATOMS: atom_id res chain seq x y z
N MET A 1 -40.31 63.12 18.76
CA MET A 1 -39.27 62.56 17.86
C MET A 1 -38.96 61.16 18.38
N THR A 2 -39.81 60.14 18.22
CA THR A 2 -40.34 59.49 17.00
C THR A 2 -39.32 58.57 16.31
N ARG A 3 -39.65 57.27 16.36
CA ARG A 3 -39.29 56.14 15.49
C ARG A 3 -37.94 55.41 15.70
N SER A 4 -38.06 54.34 16.48
CA SER A 4 -37.35 53.07 16.29
C SER A 4 -37.70 52.48 14.92
N VAL A 5 -36.68 52.08 14.16
CA VAL A 5 -36.76 51.54 12.81
C VAL A 5 -36.20 50.11 12.84
N ALA A 6 -37.10 49.15 12.62
CA ALA A 6 -37.01 47.97 11.73
C ALA A 6 -35.85 46.96 11.92
N ARG A 7 -35.93 45.68 11.54
CA ARG A 7 -36.75 44.97 10.56
C ARG A 7 -37.00 43.51 11.00
N ARG A 8 -38.09 42.96 10.47
CA ARG A 8 -38.46 41.54 10.45
C ARG A 8 -37.41 40.71 9.69
N GLY A 9 -36.90 39.65 10.32
CA GLY A 9 -36.22 38.56 9.66
C GLY A 9 -37.22 37.46 9.31
N ALA A 10 -37.47 37.28 8.01
CA ALA A 10 -38.38 36.29 7.46
C ALA A 10 -37.80 34.87 7.62
N ARG A 11 -38.63 33.95 8.13
CA ARG A 11 -38.35 32.50 8.10
C ARG A 11 -38.60 32.01 6.67
N HIS A 12 -37.53 31.75 5.92
CA HIS A 12 -37.61 30.98 4.69
C HIS A 12 -37.44 29.49 5.03
N ARG A 13 -38.56 28.76 4.99
CA ARG A 13 -38.58 27.31 4.79
C ARG A 13 -38.46 27.05 3.28
N GLN A 14 -37.37 26.43 2.86
CA GLN A 14 -37.24 25.65 1.63
C GLN A 14 -36.39 24.44 2.07
N GLY A 15 -36.84 23.20 1.99
CA GLY A 15 -37.42 22.53 0.83
C GLY A 15 -36.49 21.36 0.56
N ALA A 16 -36.60 20.32 1.37
CA ALA A 16 -35.80 19.11 1.23
C ALA A 16 -36.16 18.42 -0.10
N ALA A 17 -35.28 18.54 -1.09
CA ALA A 17 -35.37 17.78 -2.32
C ALA A 17 -34.92 16.35 -2.03
N ALA A 18 -35.86 15.41 -2.08
CA ALA A 18 -35.59 13.99 -1.99
C ALA A 18 -34.77 13.54 -3.21
N VAL A 19 -33.53 13.14 -2.98
CA VAL A 19 -32.69 12.49 -3.97
C VAL A 19 -33.22 11.08 -4.17
N SER A 20 -33.74 10.80 -5.37
CA SER A 20 -34.19 9.46 -5.76
C SER A 20 -32.98 8.53 -5.92
N PRO A 21 -33.01 7.30 -5.39
CA PRO A 21 -31.92 6.35 -5.58
C PRO A 21 -31.87 5.89 -7.04
N ALA A 22 -30.70 6.02 -7.66
CA ALA A 22 -30.41 5.47 -8.97
C ALA A 22 -30.65 3.95 -8.95
N ARG A 23 -31.54 3.48 -9.83
CA ARG A 23 -31.78 2.05 -10.05
C ARG A 23 -30.50 1.45 -10.62
N ARG A 24 -29.77 0.67 -9.81
CA ARG A 24 -28.67 -0.17 -10.31
C ARG A 24 -29.28 -1.20 -11.27
N GLY A 25 -28.89 -1.12 -12.54
CA GLY A 25 -29.19 -2.17 -13.51
C GLY A 25 -28.53 -3.49 -13.09
N PRO A 26 -29.04 -4.64 -13.55
CA PRO A 26 -28.47 -5.94 -13.22
C PRO A 26 -27.02 -6.06 -13.71
N ARG A 27 -26.14 -6.58 -12.85
CA ARG A 27 -24.76 -6.91 -13.19
C ARG A 27 -24.74 -7.96 -14.31
N PRO A 28 -23.89 -7.82 -15.35
CA PRO A 28 -23.74 -8.88 -16.34
C PRO A 28 -23.15 -10.13 -15.69
N ALA A 29 -23.67 -11.30 -16.07
CA ALA A 29 -23.20 -12.59 -15.59
C ALA A 29 -21.75 -12.87 -16.08
N PRO A 30 -20.92 -13.54 -15.28
CA PRO A 30 -19.57 -13.93 -15.70
C PRO A 30 -19.65 -14.88 -16.90
N ARG A 31 -18.80 -14.63 -17.91
CA ARG A 31 -18.66 -15.49 -19.09
C ARG A 31 -18.05 -16.82 -18.66
N ALA A 32 -18.83 -17.89 -18.75
CA ALA A 32 -18.35 -19.26 -18.55
C ALA A 32 -17.41 -19.67 -19.69
N TRP A 33 -16.16 -20.02 -19.35
CA TRP A 33 -15.21 -20.61 -20.29
C TRP A 33 -15.57 -22.08 -20.55
N PRO A 34 -15.57 -22.56 -21.81
CA PRO A 34 -15.85 -23.97 -22.08
C PRO A 34 -14.67 -24.84 -21.63
N VAL A 35 -14.87 -25.58 -20.55
CA VAL A 35 -13.99 -26.70 -20.17
C VAL A 35 -14.16 -27.82 -21.20
N ARG A 36 -13.10 -28.13 -21.94
CA ARG A 36 -13.07 -29.29 -22.83
C ARG A 36 -12.95 -30.56 -21.99
N PRO A 37 -13.83 -31.57 -22.16
CA PRO A 37 -13.65 -32.85 -21.49
C PRO A 37 -12.52 -33.63 -22.16
N ALA A 38 -11.40 -33.80 -21.47
CA ALA A 38 -10.36 -34.75 -21.89
C ALA A 38 -10.86 -36.18 -21.67
N ARG A 39 -11.01 -36.93 -22.76
CA ARG A 39 -11.32 -38.36 -22.74
C ARG A 39 -10.08 -39.12 -22.27
N ALA A 40 -10.12 -39.64 -21.03
CA ALA A 40 -9.09 -40.53 -20.52
C ALA A 40 -9.38 -41.97 -20.97
N THR A 41 -8.62 -42.44 -21.97
CA THR A 41 -8.64 -43.83 -22.42
C THR A 41 -7.84 -44.68 -21.43
N ARG A 42 -8.50 -45.68 -20.82
CA ARG A 42 -7.88 -46.70 -19.97
C ARG A 42 -6.86 -47.51 -20.79
N GLY A 43 -5.57 -47.36 -20.47
CA GLY A 43 -4.49 -48.25 -20.91
C GLY A 43 -3.76 -48.77 -19.68
N LEU A 44 -4.04 -50.03 -19.31
CA LEU A 44 -3.31 -50.76 -18.28
C LEU A 44 -2.01 -51.30 -18.92
N LEU A 45 -0.86 -50.76 -18.54
CA LEU A 45 0.44 -51.31 -18.90
C LEU A 45 1.38 -51.23 -17.70
N THR A 46 1.71 -52.39 -17.14
CA THR A 46 2.68 -52.57 -16.08
C THR A 46 4.08 -52.33 -16.63
N LEU A 47 4.70 -51.21 -16.24
CA LEU A 47 6.10 -50.90 -16.52
C LEU A 47 6.84 -50.65 -15.20
N THR A 48 7.85 -51.47 -14.96
CA THR A 48 8.77 -51.41 -13.82
C THR A 48 9.49 -50.05 -13.78
N LEU A 49 9.20 -49.24 -12.78
CA LEU A 49 9.82 -47.94 -12.55
C LEU A 49 11.13 -48.12 -11.75
N PRO A 50 12.29 -47.63 -12.21
CA PRO A 50 13.41 -47.42 -11.32
C PRO A 50 13.00 -46.35 -10.30
N LEU A 51 13.23 -46.62 -9.01
CA LEU A 51 13.04 -45.65 -7.94
C LEU A 51 14.10 -44.55 -8.09
N ALA A 52 13.85 -43.63 -9.02
CA ALA A 52 14.52 -42.34 -9.04
C ALA A 52 14.03 -41.59 -7.79
N LEU A 53 14.97 -41.23 -6.91
CA LEU A 53 14.71 -40.26 -5.86
C LEU A 53 14.25 -38.96 -6.54
N LEU A 54 12.93 -38.76 -6.60
CA LEU A 54 12.37 -37.44 -6.77
C LEU A 54 12.67 -36.70 -5.47
N VAL A 55 13.79 -35.98 -5.46
CA VAL A 55 13.93 -34.81 -4.60
C VAL A 55 12.85 -33.85 -5.08
N ALA A 56 11.67 -33.96 -4.48
CA ALA A 56 10.69 -32.88 -4.51
C ALA A 56 11.35 -31.75 -3.72
N CYS A 57 11.92 -30.78 -4.43
CA CYS A 57 12.09 -29.46 -3.85
C CYS A 57 10.68 -29.03 -3.46
N ALA A 58 10.35 -29.12 -2.18
CA ALA A 58 9.21 -28.38 -1.66
C ALA A 58 9.58 -26.91 -1.90
N GLU A 59 8.90 -26.29 -2.85
CA GLU A 59 8.83 -24.84 -2.96
C GLU A 59 8.15 -24.39 -1.67
N ASP A 60 8.96 -24.04 -0.67
CA ASP A 60 8.53 -23.43 0.56
C ASP A 60 7.73 -22.17 0.16
N PRO A 61 6.44 -22.07 0.46
CA PRO A 61 5.63 -20.97 -0.02
C PRO A 61 6.07 -19.68 0.67
N ALA A 62 6.77 -18.82 -0.08
CA ALA A 62 6.75 -17.36 0.05
C ALA A 62 6.53 -16.78 1.46
N ASP A 63 7.41 -17.13 2.40
CA ASP A 63 7.37 -16.63 3.80
C ASP A 63 8.51 -15.63 4.11
N ALA A 64 9.39 -15.34 3.14
CA ALA A 64 10.58 -14.54 3.38
C ALA A 64 10.45 -13.13 2.80
N VAL A 65 10.38 -12.13 3.69
CA VAL A 65 10.71 -10.74 3.34
C VAL A 65 12.19 -10.72 2.92
N VAL A 66 12.46 -10.52 1.63
CA VAL A 66 13.82 -10.42 1.11
C VAL A 66 14.26 -8.97 1.26
N VAL A 67 15.33 -8.75 2.04
CA VAL A 67 15.88 -7.42 2.30
C VAL A 67 17.06 -7.18 1.37
N SER A 68 17.00 -6.12 0.57
CA SER A 68 18.17 -5.59 -0.15
C SER A 68 19.02 -4.77 0.81
N GLU A 69 20.34 -4.93 0.79
CA GLU A 69 21.25 -4.02 1.51
C GLU A 69 21.30 -2.69 0.75
N GLY A 70 20.37 -1.78 1.07
CA GLY A 70 20.34 -0.43 0.48
C GLY A 70 21.67 0.31 0.64
N THR A 71 21.96 1.22 -0.29
CA THR A 71 23.23 1.99 -0.28
C THR A 71 23.10 3.27 0.55
N VAL A 72 21.89 3.81 0.68
CA VAL A 72 21.59 5.05 1.43
C VAL A 72 21.10 4.72 2.84
N ARG A 73 21.63 5.41 3.85
CA ARG A 73 21.23 5.26 5.26
C ARG A 73 20.63 6.51 5.89
N SER A 74 20.77 7.66 5.25
CA SER A 74 20.29 8.94 5.78
C SER A 74 19.85 9.87 4.65
N ALA A 75 19.04 10.87 4.97
CA ALA A 75 18.57 11.85 4.00
C ALA A 75 19.71 12.64 3.33
N ALA A 76 20.85 12.80 4.01
CA ALA A 76 22.01 13.52 3.49
C ALA A 76 22.77 12.73 2.41
N ASP A 77 22.60 11.41 2.34
CA ASP A 77 23.28 10.53 1.40
C ASP A 77 22.43 10.19 0.16
N LEU A 78 21.23 10.78 0.06
CA LEU A 78 20.35 10.56 -1.08
C LEU A 78 20.97 11.11 -2.38
N PRO A 79 20.81 10.40 -3.51
CA PRO A 79 21.25 10.91 -4.80
C PRO A 79 20.50 12.21 -5.15
N GLU A 80 21.17 13.10 -5.87
CA GLU A 80 20.54 14.27 -6.47
C GLU A 80 19.63 13.82 -7.62
N ASP A 81 18.37 14.26 -7.59
CA ASP A 81 17.40 14.02 -8.66
C ASP A 81 16.59 15.31 -8.91
N PRO A 82 17.21 16.34 -9.55
CA PRO A 82 16.61 17.67 -9.67
C PRO A 82 15.41 17.70 -10.63
N ASP A 83 15.31 16.71 -11.52
CA ASP A 83 14.25 16.62 -12.53
C ASP A 83 13.15 15.62 -12.12
N GLY A 84 13.37 14.84 -11.05
CA GLY A 84 12.42 13.88 -10.53
C GLY A 84 11.22 14.52 -9.86
N GLU A 85 10.06 13.91 -10.05
CA GLU A 85 8.83 14.31 -9.38
C GLU A 85 8.84 13.83 -7.93
N VAL A 86 8.50 14.72 -7.00
CA VAL A 86 8.31 14.37 -5.59
C VAL A 86 7.06 13.52 -5.48
N VAL A 87 7.22 12.27 -5.04
CA VAL A 87 6.12 11.31 -4.86
C VAL A 87 5.79 11.07 -3.39
N LEU A 88 6.72 11.35 -2.49
CA LEU A 88 6.54 11.19 -1.06
C LEU A 88 7.18 12.34 -0.30
N THR A 89 6.48 12.87 0.69
CA THR A 89 7.08 13.66 1.75
C THR A 89 7.06 12.90 3.07
N VAL A 90 8.19 12.86 3.77
CA VAL A 90 8.25 12.48 5.19
C VAL A 90 8.48 13.72 6.04
N SER A 91 7.70 13.91 7.10
CA SER A 91 7.78 15.12 7.95
C SER A 91 7.48 14.84 9.43
N GLY A 92 7.58 15.85 10.28
CA GLY A 92 7.27 15.74 11.72
C GLY A 92 8.44 15.28 12.60
N GLY A 93 9.66 15.24 12.04
CA GLY A 93 10.87 14.98 12.83
C GLY A 93 11.23 16.12 13.81
N PRO A 94 12.27 15.93 14.66
CA PRO A 94 12.77 16.97 15.54
C PRO A 94 13.06 18.28 14.78
N ASP A 95 12.78 19.40 15.42
CA ASP A 95 12.94 20.75 14.84
C ASP A 95 12.13 21.00 13.55
N GLY A 96 11.12 20.17 13.25
CA GLY A 96 10.28 20.29 12.06
C GLY A 96 10.93 19.74 10.79
N GLN A 97 11.85 18.77 10.94
CA GLN A 97 12.52 18.14 9.81
C GLN A 97 11.51 17.56 8.80
N ARG A 98 11.81 17.81 7.52
CA ARG A 98 11.04 17.38 6.36
C ARG A 98 12.00 16.88 5.28
N VAL A 99 11.62 15.82 4.58
CA VAL A 99 12.35 15.26 3.44
C VAL A 99 11.34 14.97 2.33
N GLU A 100 11.64 15.43 1.12
CA GLU A 100 10.86 15.18 -0.09
C GLU A 100 11.64 14.19 -0.96
N LEU A 101 10.94 13.18 -1.49
CA LEU A 101 11.54 12.00 -2.09
C LEU A 101 10.93 11.73 -3.46
N THR A 102 11.79 11.48 -4.44
CA THR A 102 11.43 10.95 -5.75
C THR A 102 11.42 9.42 -5.73
N LEU A 103 10.90 8.78 -6.80
CA LEU A 103 10.97 7.32 -6.93
C LEU A 103 12.41 6.80 -7.01
N GLU A 104 13.32 7.54 -7.66
CA GLU A 104 14.74 7.17 -7.74
C GLU A 104 15.40 7.21 -6.36
N GLN A 105 15.10 8.24 -5.58
CA GLN A 105 15.58 8.38 -4.20
C GLN A 105 15.03 7.28 -3.29
N LEU A 106 13.75 6.92 -3.42
CA LEU A 106 13.16 5.79 -2.70
C LEU A 106 13.85 4.46 -3.07
N ALA A 107 14.17 4.25 -4.35
CA ALA A 107 14.86 3.05 -4.81
C ALA A 107 16.32 2.94 -4.34
N ALA A 108 16.95 4.06 -3.97
CA ALA A 108 18.33 4.09 -3.46
C ALA A 108 18.43 3.69 -1.96
N LEU A 109 17.30 3.74 -1.24
CA LEU A 109 17.20 3.34 0.16
C LEU A 109 17.22 1.80 0.31
N ARG A 110 17.29 1.33 1.55
CA ARG A 110 17.07 -0.09 1.86
C ARG A 110 15.64 -0.46 1.46
N THR A 111 15.51 -1.47 0.62
CA THR A 111 14.21 -1.99 0.20
C THR A 111 13.97 -3.40 0.74
N VAL A 112 12.70 -3.74 0.84
CA VAL A 112 12.20 -5.07 1.13
C VAL A 112 11.28 -5.52 0.02
N THR A 113 11.33 -6.80 -0.31
CA THR A 113 10.42 -7.46 -1.25
C THR A 113 9.67 -8.56 -0.52
N ALA A 114 8.36 -8.60 -0.68
CA ALA A 114 7.51 -9.65 -0.10
C ALA A 114 6.38 -10.02 -1.06
N GLU A 115 6.12 -11.32 -1.19
CA GLU A 115 4.87 -11.82 -1.77
C GLU A 115 3.84 -11.95 -0.64
N LEU A 116 2.68 -11.31 -0.81
CA LEU A 116 1.65 -11.22 0.21
C LEU A 116 0.25 -11.36 -0.39
N TYR A 117 -0.75 -11.67 0.44
CA TYR A 117 -2.14 -11.68 -0.01
C TYR A 117 -2.70 -10.25 -0.10
N GLU A 118 -3.13 -9.84 -1.28
CA GLU A 118 -3.75 -8.54 -1.53
C GLU A 118 -5.29 -8.64 -1.38
N PRO A 119 -5.87 -8.12 -0.29
CA PRO A 119 -7.27 -8.32 0.04
C PRO A 119 -8.26 -7.63 -0.92
N PHE A 120 -7.85 -6.58 -1.64
CA PHE A 120 -8.76 -5.83 -2.52
C PHE A 120 -8.89 -6.43 -3.92
N VAL A 121 -7.97 -7.30 -4.34
CA VAL A 121 -8.06 -8.05 -5.61
C VAL A 121 -8.13 -9.57 -5.44
N ASP A 122 -8.04 -10.08 -4.20
CA ASP A 122 -8.08 -11.51 -3.86
C ASP A 122 -6.96 -12.34 -4.53
N GLU A 123 -5.75 -11.76 -4.67
CA GLU A 123 -4.59 -12.38 -5.32
C GLU A 123 -3.34 -12.32 -4.44
N ARG A 124 -2.34 -13.16 -4.74
CA ARG A 124 -0.99 -13.02 -4.16
C ARG A 124 -0.13 -12.20 -5.11
N LEU A 125 0.41 -11.11 -4.61
CA LEU A 125 1.20 -10.16 -5.39
C LEU A 125 2.54 -9.93 -4.69
N GLU A 126 3.58 -9.72 -5.48
CA GLU A 126 4.90 -9.33 -4.99
C GLU A 126 4.98 -7.81 -4.94
N PHE A 127 5.31 -7.26 -3.77
CA PHE A 127 5.57 -5.83 -3.61
C PHE A 127 7.01 -5.59 -3.22
N THR A 128 7.60 -4.51 -3.74
CA THR A 128 8.90 -4.02 -3.30
C THR A 128 8.80 -2.56 -2.85
N GLY A 129 9.46 -2.23 -1.75
CA GLY A 129 9.39 -0.89 -1.17
C GLY A 129 10.33 -0.64 -0.01
N VAL A 130 10.19 0.53 0.62
CA VAL A 130 11.03 0.97 1.73
C VAL A 130 10.31 0.74 3.07
N PRO A 131 10.94 0.11 4.07
CA PRO A 131 10.36 -0.07 5.40
C PRO A 131 9.94 1.26 6.03
N LEU A 132 8.77 1.29 6.69
CA LEU A 132 8.24 2.53 7.26
C LEU A 132 9.17 3.13 8.32
N ARG A 133 9.85 2.30 9.11
CA ARG A 133 10.85 2.75 10.08
C ARG A 133 12.02 3.49 9.44
N ASP A 134 12.44 3.07 8.25
CA ASP A 134 13.59 3.66 7.57
C ASP A 134 13.18 5.03 6.99
N LEU A 135 11.95 5.16 6.51
CA LEU A 135 11.38 6.45 6.11
C LEU A 135 11.29 7.41 7.30
N ALA A 136 10.77 6.96 8.45
CA ALA A 136 10.74 7.75 9.68
C ALA A 136 12.15 8.15 10.16
N ALA A 137 13.15 7.28 9.97
CA ALA A 137 14.54 7.57 10.31
C ALA A 137 15.14 8.71 9.49
N LEU A 138 14.66 8.97 8.26
CA LEU A 138 15.13 10.09 7.43
C LEU A 138 14.89 11.45 8.07
N VAL A 139 13.83 11.57 8.88
CA VAL A 139 13.52 12.78 9.66
C VAL A 139 13.95 12.66 11.12
N GLY A 140 14.69 11.62 11.49
CA GLY A 140 15.20 11.42 12.85
C GLY A 140 14.20 10.83 13.84
N ALA A 141 13.11 10.20 13.37
CA ALA A 141 12.06 9.61 14.21
C ALA A 141 12.04 8.07 14.23
N GLY A 142 13.03 7.41 13.63
CA GLY A 142 13.05 5.96 13.42
C GLY A 142 13.13 5.10 14.69
N ASP A 143 13.81 5.59 15.73
CA ASP A 143 14.05 4.84 16.97
C ASP A 143 13.00 5.11 18.07
N ASP A 144 12.36 6.28 18.03
CA ASP A 144 11.44 6.72 19.10
C ASP A 144 10.12 5.93 19.10
N GLY A 145 9.80 5.24 18.00
CA GLY A 145 8.52 4.56 17.81
C GLY A 145 7.34 5.47 17.87
N ALA A 146 7.47 6.58 17.15
CA ALA A 146 6.33 7.33 16.73
C ALA A 146 5.45 6.48 15.80
N GLY A 147 4.14 6.72 15.87
CA GLY A 147 3.25 6.34 14.78
C GLY A 147 3.49 7.21 13.55
N LEU A 148 2.81 6.90 12.45
CA LEU A 148 2.80 7.74 11.26
C LEU A 148 1.36 8.07 10.89
N ASP A 149 1.08 9.31 10.53
CA ASP A 149 -0.11 9.66 9.77
C ASP A 149 0.21 9.57 8.29
N ALA A 150 -0.36 8.58 7.60
CA ALA A 150 -0.23 8.43 6.16
C ALA A 150 -1.36 9.16 5.45
N VAL A 151 -1.03 10.07 4.54
CA VAL A 151 -1.99 10.87 3.78
C VAL A 151 -1.85 10.60 2.29
N ALA A 152 -2.95 10.23 1.65
CA ALA A 152 -3.02 9.95 0.23
C ALA A 152 -3.19 11.21 -0.62
N LEU A 153 -2.96 11.09 -1.94
CA LEU A 153 -3.15 12.15 -2.93
C LEU A 153 -4.57 12.76 -2.93
N ASN A 154 -5.57 12.01 -2.47
CA ASN A 154 -6.96 12.45 -2.34
C ASN A 154 -7.33 12.93 -0.93
N GLU A 155 -6.33 13.22 -0.08
CA GLU A 155 -6.48 13.69 1.30
C GLU A 155 -7.13 12.67 2.26
N TYR A 156 -7.28 11.40 1.84
CA TYR A 156 -7.60 10.32 2.76
C TYR A 156 -6.41 10.04 3.68
N ALA A 157 -6.67 9.82 4.97
CA ALA A 157 -5.62 9.61 5.95
C ALA A 157 -5.87 8.39 6.84
N VAL A 158 -4.79 7.72 7.21
CA VAL A 158 -4.76 6.57 8.12
C VAL A 158 -3.65 6.78 9.16
N GLU A 159 -4.00 6.58 10.43
CA GLU A 159 -3.01 6.54 11.52
C GLU A 159 -2.40 5.13 11.56
N ILE A 160 -1.09 5.06 11.35
CA ILE A 160 -0.27 3.86 11.42
C ILE A 160 0.35 3.78 12.82
N PRO A 161 -0.02 2.78 13.63
CA PRO A 161 0.50 2.63 14.97
C PRO A 161 2.02 2.40 14.99
N ALA A 162 2.66 2.86 16.07
CA ALA A 162 4.09 2.68 16.32
C ALA A 162 4.58 1.22 16.20
N ASP A 163 3.76 0.23 16.59
CA ASP A 163 4.11 -1.19 16.46
C ASP A 163 4.21 -1.65 15.01
N VAL A 164 3.40 -1.04 14.12
CA VAL A 164 3.45 -1.28 12.67
C VAL A 164 4.65 -0.56 12.08
N THR A 165 4.82 0.73 12.39
CA THR A 165 5.92 1.56 11.86
C THR A 165 7.29 0.93 12.11
N ARG A 166 7.54 0.34 13.29
CA ARG A 166 8.83 -0.24 13.67
C ARG A 166 9.16 -1.58 12.97
N SER A 167 8.18 -2.22 12.34
CA SER A 167 8.35 -3.55 11.75
C SER A 167 9.04 -3.47 10.38
N ASP A 168 9.81 -4.50 10.02
CA ASP A 168 10.27 -4.71 8.64
C ASP A 168 9.15 -5.23 7.73
N GLY A 169 8.11 -5.83 8.31
CA GLY A 169 6.96 -6.36 7.59
C GLY A 169 5.93 -5.29 7.21
N ALA A 170 6.16 -4.02 7.51
CA ALA A 170 5.33 -2.90 7.08
C ALA A 170 6.19 -1.91 6.28
N PHE A 171 5.84 -1.70 5.02
CA PHE A 171 6.65 -0.93 4.09
C PHE A 171 5.80 -0.14 3.11
N LEU A 172 6.39 0.93 2.59
CA LEU A 172 5.84 1.73 1.52
C LEU A 172 6.29 1.14 0.19
N ALA A 173 5.41 0.38 -0.47
CA ALA A 173 5.65 -0.21 -1.77
C ALA A 173 5.63 0.84 -2.88
N THR A 174 6.59 0.72 -3.80
CA THR A 174 6.69 1.51 -5.04
C THR A 174 6.64 0.64 -6.29
N LEU A 175 6.89 -0.67 -6.15
CA LEU A 175 6.80 -1.66 -7.21
C LEU A 175 5.82 -2.77 -6.87
N GLU A 176 5.10 -3.25 -7.88
CA GLU A 176 4.28 -4.46 -7.89
C GLU A 176 4.78 -5.37 -9.02
N GLY A 177 5.12 -6.62 -8.70
CA GLY A 177 5.68 -7.56 -9.68
C GLY A 177 6.97 -7.07 -10.37
N GLY A 178 7.74 -6.21 -9.69
CA GLY A 178 8.97 -5.60 -10.21
C GLY A 178 8.78 -4.35 -11.08
N GLU A 179 7.54 -3.95 -11.36
CA GLU A 179 7.22 -2.77 -12.18
C GLU A 179 6.66 -1.63 -11.31
N PRO A 180 6.85 -0.35 -11.70
CA PRO A 180 6.25 0.78 -10.98
C PRO A 180 4.73 0.69 -10.90
N ILE A 181 4.19 0.97 -9.72
CA ILE A 181 2.74 0.92 -9.48
C ILE A 181 2.06 2.12 -10.16
N PRO A 182 1.13 1.91 -11.12
CA PRO A 182 0.39 3.00 -11.75
C PRO A 182 -0.49 3.76 -10.76
N VAL A 183 -0.70 5.06 -10.98
CA VAL A 183 -1.57 5.89 -10.13
C VAL A 183 -3.00 5.36 -10.11
N GLU A 184 -3.48 4.86 -11.25
CA GLU A 184 -4.82 4.27 -11.40
C GLU A 184 -5.01 2.98 -10.60
N GLU A 185 -3.92 2.32 -10.23
CA GLU A 185 -3.88 1.08 -9.46
C GLU A 185 -3.46 1.32 -7.98
N GLY A 186 -3.44 2.59 -7.55
CA GLY A 186 -3.13 2.97 -6.18
C GLY A 186 -1.67 3.30 -5.92
N GLY A 187 -0.88 3.53 -6.98
CA GLY A 187 0.46 4.09 -6.91
C GLY A 187 0.49 5.62 -6.78
N PRO A 188 1.68 6.24 -6.88
CA PRO A 188 3.00 5.63 -7.10
C PRO A 188 3.57 4.93 -5.85
N THR A 189 2.89 5.09 -4.72
CA THR A 189 3.31 4.66 -3.38
C THR A 189 2.10 4.13 -2.62
N ARG A 190 2.24 3.02 -1.90
CA ARG A 190 1.18 2.46 -1.05
C ARG A 190 1.75 1.73 0.16
N VAL A 191 1.06 1.78 1.30
CA VAL A 191 1.44 1.01 2.48
C VAL A 191 0.89 -0.40 2.35
N VAL A 192 1.78 -1.39 2.55
CA VAL A 192 1.43 -2.82 2.55
C VAL A 192 2.05 -3.49 3.76
N LEU A 193 1.43 -4.60 4.18
CA LEU A 193 1.89 -5.41 5.30
C LEU A 193 2.15 -6.84 4.81
N ALA A 194 3.37 -7.33 5.01
CA ALA A 194 3.74 -8.71 4.74
C ALA A 194 2.89 -9.68 5.57
N ASP A 195 2.67 -10.89 5.04
CA ASP A 195 1.76 -11.88 5.64
C ASP A 195 2.17 -12.32 7.06
N ASP A 196 3.45 -12.22 7.40
CA ASP A 196 4.00 -12.54 8.72
C ASP A 196 3.76 -11.45 9.77
N HIS A 197 3.32 -10.25 9.35
CA HIS A 197 2.98 -9.18 10.27
C HIS A 197 1.70 -9.53 11.06
N PRO A 198 1.68 -9.37 12.40
CA PRO A 198 0.49 -9.70 13.22
C PRO A 198 -0.79 -8.94 12.83
N ARG A 199 -0.63 -7.81 12.14
CA ARG A 199 -1.71 -6.96 11.62
C ARG A 199 -1.92 -7.05 10.10
N ALA A 200 -1.33 -8.01 9.40
CA ALA A 200 -1.44 -8.13 7.94
C ALA A 200 -2.91 -8.15 7.44
N ARG A 201 -3.81 -8.70 8.26
CA ARG A 201 -5.25 -8.79 7.99
C ARG A 201 -6.06 -7.54 8.37
N ASP A 202 -5.40 -6.52 8.91
CA ASP A 202 -6.05 -5.26 9.24
C ASP A 202 -6.07 -4.35 8.01
N GLU A 203 -7.11 -4.50 7.18
CA GLU A 203 -7.33 -3.73 5.96
C GLU A 203 -7.39 -2.21 6.21
N THR A 204 -7.61 -1.76 7.45
CA THR A 204 -7.68 -0.32 7.77
C THR A 204 -6.33 0.37 7.72
N LEU A 205 -5.23 -0.40 7.77
CA LEU A 205 -3.86 0.10 7.67
C LEU A 205 -3.36 0.19 6.21
N TRP A 206 -4.10 -0.40 5.26
CA TRP A 206 -3.75 -0.38 3.85
C TRP A 206 -4.23 0.93 3.24
N ILE A 207 -3.27 1.73 2.76
CA ILE A 207 -3.55 3.03 2.15
C ILE A 207 -2.79 3.15 0.83
N TRP A 208 -3.51 3.58 -0.20
CA TRP A 208 -3.03 3.71 -1.56
C TRP A 208 -2.71 5.17 -1.89
N SER A 209 -1.82 5.39 -2.87
CA SER A 209 -1.43 6.70 -3.36
C SER A 209 -0.91 7.63 -2.26
N VAL A 210 -0.04 7.12 -1.40
CA VAL A 210 0.46 7.84 -0.21
C VAL A 210 1.42 8.96 -0.60
N ALA A 211 1.00 10.21 -0.42
CA ALA A 211 1.81 11.39 -0.73
C ALA A 211 2.63 11.88 0.45
N THR A 212 2.14 11.65 1.68
CA THR A 212 2.78 12.15 2.90
C THR A 212 2.79 11.08 3.99
N LEU A 213 3.90 11.02 4.74
CA LEU A 213 4.01 10.36 6.04
C LEU A 213 4.43 11.41 7.07
N ASP A 214 3.55 11.70 8.01
CA ASP A 214 3.85 12.62 9.11
C ASP A 214 4.10 11.82 10.39
N VAL A 215 5.19 12.13 11.08
CA VAL A 215 5.50 11.53 12.39
C VAL A 215 4.44 11.98 13.40
N ALA A 216 3.68 11.00 13.90
CA ALA A 216 2.70 11.23 14.94
C ALA A 216 3.39 11.35 16.32
N PRO A 217 2.93 12.25 17.19
CA PRO A 217 3.55 12.51 18.50
C PRO A 217 3.41 11.38 19.52
#